data_AF-A0AAJ0FCS9-F1
#
_entry.id   AF-A0AAJ0FCS9-F1
#
_cell.length_a   1.000
_cell.length_b   1.000
_cell.length_c   1.000
_cell.angle_alpha   90.00
_cell.angle_beta   90.00
_cell.angle_gamma   90.00
#
_symmetry.space_group_name_H-M   'P 1'
#
loop_
_entity.id
_entity.type
_entity.pdbx_description
1 polymer ?
#
loop_
_entity_poly.entity_id
_entity_poly.type
_entity_poly.pdbx_seq_one_letter_code
_entity_poly.pdbx_strand_id
1 'polypeptide(L)'
;MMFGNAAAAFILTGMVGMKVAGHVLPRADTTPDGLIVIDVSQDGNNTLTWYADVPGSEAKRSGLEAAGAPLEARACGSVAVSCFGSNLADATNCANLISALRRDPFRQLSQSPRAVCLGQGGGECCVSWSKAVSGLEQGDLLNGANFVLQDCLKSGNRVSGLTRNVQLQSSCVTECLSNRPDGCS
;
A
#
# COMPACT_ATOMS: atom_id res chain seq x y z
N MET A 1 -80.15 13.82 14.40
CA MET A 1 -78.81 13.41 14.87
C MET A 1 -77.89 13.48 13.64
N MET A 2 -77.33 14.59 13.17
CA MET A 2 -76.51 15.68 13.74
C MET A 2 -75.15 15.22 14.34
N PHE A 3 -74.08 15.55 13.57
CA PHE A 3 -72.64 15.74 13.88
C PHE A 3 -71.87 14.52 14.44
N GLY A 4 -70.62 14.18 14.10
CA GLY A 4 -69.52 14.81 13.37
C GLY A 4 -68.20 14.11 13.82
N ASN A 5 -67.06 14.48 13.21
CA ASN A 5 -65.66 14.20 13.61
C ASN A 5 -65.09 12.79 13.27
N ALA A 6 -63.83 12.60 12.90
CA ALA A 6 -62.72 13.50 12.59
C ALA A 6 -61.67 12.71 11.78
N ALA A 7 -60.88 13.43 10.99
CA ALA A 7 -59.72 12.93 10.28
C ALA A 7 -58.58 12.54 11.24
N ALA A 8 -57.82 11.51 10.87
CA ALA A 8 -56.44 11.32 11.31
C ALA A 8 -55.65 10.62 10.20
N ALA A 9 -55.00 11.42 9.37
CA ALA A 9 -53.95 10.97 8.47
C ALA A 9 -52.66 10.78 9.26
N PHE A 10 -52.13 9.56 9.30
CA PHE A 10 -50.76 9.30 9.73
C PHE A 10 -49.93 8.94 8.51
N ILE A 11 -49.26 9.94 7.94
CA ILE A 11 -48.17 9.73 6.99
C ILE A 11 -46.93 9.41 7.83
N LEU A 12 -46.57 8.13 7.89
CA LEU A 12 -45.26 7.70 8.39
C LEU A 12 -44.23 7.95 7.29
N THR A 13 -43.64 9.15 7.31
CA THR A 13 -42.42 9.45 6.57
C THR A 13 -41.28 8.65 7.21
N GLY A 14 -40.98 7.48 6.65
CA GLY A 14 -39.78 6.73 6.97
C GLY A 14 -38.56 7.53 6.55
N MET A 15 -37.92 8.20 7.50
CA MET A 15 -36.60 8.77 7.28
C MET A 15 -35.62 7.61 7.06
N VAL A 16 -35.18 7.43 5.81
CA VAL A 16 -33.98 6.66 5.51
C VAL A 16 -32.81 7.40 6.17
N GLY A 17 -32.36 6.90 7.32
CA GLY A 17 -31.11 7.31 7.91
C GLY A 17 -29.97 6.87 6.99
N MET A 18 -29.55 7.77 6.09
CA MET A 18 -28.23 7.67 5.47
C MET A 18 -27.22 7.73 6.60
N LYS A 19 -26.70 6.57 7.02
CA LYS A 19 -25.44 6.48 7.73
C LYS A 19 -24.39 7.01 6.75
N VAL A 20 -24.09 8.30 6.86
CA VAL A 20 -22.86 8.87 6.33
C VAL A 20 -21.77 8.14 7.10
N ALA A 21 -21.19 7.12 6.47
CA ALA A 21 -19.90 6.59 6.90
C ALA A 21 -18.94 7.77 6.75
N GLY A 22 -18.74 8.50 7.85
CA GLY A 22 -17.68 9.49 7.93
C GLY A 22 -16.40 8.77 7.55
N HIS A 23 -15.91 9.01 6.34
CA HIS A 23 -14.51 8.81 6.04
C HIS A 23 -13.79 9.79 6.97
N VAL A 24 -13.45 9.31 8.16
CA VAL A 24 -12.42 9.93 8.96
C VAL A 24 -11.17 9.76 8.11
N LEU A 25 -10.86 10.77 7.30
CA LEU A 25 -9.56 10.86 6.66
C LEU A 25 -8.55 10.79 7.82
N PRO A 26 -7.66 9.78 7.86
CA PRO A 26 -6.62 9.77 8.86
C PRO A 26 -5.89 11.11 8.75
N ARG A 27 -5.63 11.69 9.92
CA ARG A 27 -4.72 12.83 10.05
C ARG A 27 -3.48 12.48 9.21
N ALA A 28 -2.98 13.43 8.43
CA ALA A 28 -1.72 13.27 7.71
C ALA A 28 -0.58 13.16 8.74
N ASP A 29 -0.50 12.02 9.40
CA ASP A 29 0.59 11.62 10.26
C ASP A 29 1.71 11.28 9.29
N THR A 30 2.50 12.30 8.97
CA THR A 30 3.71 12.14 8.17
C THR A 30 4.62 11.18 8.89
N THR A 31 4.96 10.06 8.24
CA THR A 31 6.04 9.21 8.73
C THR A 31 7.36 10.00 8.72
N PRO A 32 8.38 9.59 9.49
CA PRO A 32 9.68 10.28 9.55
C PRO A 32 10.30 10.57 8.17
N ASP A 33 9.96 9.77 7.16
CA ASP A 33 10.54 9.81 5.82
C ASP A 33 9.66 10.49 4.77
N GLY A 34 8.68 11.29 5.21
CA GLY A 34 7.88 12.13 4.31
C GLY A 34 6.85 11.36 3.49
N LEU A 35 6.32 10.26 4.06
CA LEU A 35 5.14 9.58 3.53
C LEU A 35 3.89 9.96 4.32
N ILE A 36 2.75 10.02 3.65
CA ILE A 36 1.42 10.21 4.24
C ILE A 36 0.54 9.02 3.95
N VAL A 37 -0.36 8.70 4.88
CA VAL A 37 -1.42 7.71 4.66
C VAL A 37 -2.44 8.25 3.67
N ILE A 38 -2.71 7.50 2.61
CA ILE A 38 -3.68 7.88 1.55
C ILE A 38 -4.91 6.98 1.49
N ASP A 39 -4.80 5.74 1.94
CA ASP A 39 -5.93 4.80 2.03
C ASP A 39 -5.70 3.82 3.19
N VAL A 40 -6.79 3.42 3.86
CA VAL A 40 -6.79 2.38 4.88
C VAL A 40 -7.97 1.46 4.59
N SER A 41 -7.67 0.21 4.29
CA SER A 41 -8.68 -0.79 3.94
C SER A 41 -8.55 -2.04 4.80
N GLN A 42 -9.67 -2.72 5.04
CA GLN A 42 -9.67 -4.00 5.76
C GLN A 42 -9.61 -5.17 4.77
N ASP A 43 -8.87 -6.19 5.17
CA ASP A 43 -8.69 -7.42 4.42
C ASP A 43 -8.86 -8.60 5.40
N GLY A 44 -10.11 -9.02 5.57
CA GLY A 44 -10.48 -9.92 6.67
C GLY A 44 -10.23 -9.24 8.02
N ASN A 45 -9.32 -9.82 8.82
CA ASN A 45 -8.91 -9.25 10.12
C ASN A 45 -7.62 -8.41 10.03
N ASN A 46 -7.11 -8.18 8.82
CA ASN A 46 -5.87 -7.45 8.58
C ASN A 46 -6.18 -6.02 8.15
N THR A 47 -5.33 -5.08 8.56
CA THR A 47 -5.42 -3.69 8.09
C THR A 47 -4.34 -3.44 7.04
N LEU A 48 -4.76 -3.06 5.83
CA LEU A 48 -3.90 -2.55 4.78
C LEU A 48 -3.84 -1.02 4.87
N THR A 49 -2.63 -0.48 4.96
CA THR A 49 -2.37 0.97 4.97
C THR A 49 -1.54 1.32 3.74
N TRP A 50 -2.06 2.23 2.93
CA TRP A 50 -1.40 2.73 1.71
C TRP A 50 -0.77 4.08 2.00
N TYR A 51 0.46 4.25 1.53
CA TYR A 51 1.26 5.45 1.75
C TYR A 51 1.67 6.07 0.42
N ALA A 52 1.71 7.39 0.35
CA ALA A 52 2.26 8.15 -0.77
C ALA A 52 3.25 9.22 -0.28
N ASP A 53 4.03 9.77 -1.18
CA ASP A 53 4.90 10.92 -0.89
C ASP A 53 4.07 12.15 -0.47
N VAL A 54 4.57 12.96 0.47
CA VAL A 54 4.00 14.28 0.75
C VAL A 54 4.02 15.11 -0.55
N PRO A 55 2.92 15.79 -0.93
CA PRO A 55 2.91 16.63 -2.12
C PRO A 55 4.11 17.60 -2.17
N GLY A 56 4.89 17.52 -3.24
CA GLY A 56 6.09 18.34 -3.44
C GLY A 56 7.41 17.76 -2.90
N SER A 57 7.42 16.60 -2.23
CA SER A 57 8.66 15.89 -1.84
C SER A 57 9.24 15.04 -2.97
N GLU A 58 8.42 14.67 -3.96
CA GLU A 58 8.76 13.82 -5.11
C GLU A 58 9.98 14.36 -5.89
N ALA A 59 10.01 15.68 -6.11
CA ALA A 59 11.03 16.37 -6.91
C ALA A 59 12.45 16.30 -6.31
N LYS A 60 12.57 16.14 -4.98
CA LYS A 60 13.90 16.05 -4.34
C LYS A 60 14.56 14.69 -4.57
N ARG A 61 13.79 13.61 -4.75
CA ARG A 61 14.33 12.25 -4.94
C ARG A 61 14.62 11.94 -6.41
N SER A 62 13.80 12.43 -7.33
CA SER A 62 14.01 12.26 -8.78
C SER A 62 15.32 12.89 -9.29
N GLY A 63 15.83 13.93 -8.62
CA GLY A 63 17.10 14.56 -8.96
C GLY A 63 18.33 13.68 -8.74
N LEU A 64 18.26 12.69 -7.85
CA LEU A 64 19.33 11.73 -7.59
C LEU A 64 19.30 10.56 -8.61
N GLU A 65 18.11 10.14 -9.05
CA GLU A 65 17.91 9.08 -10.07
C GLU A 65 18.34 9.51 -11.49
N ALA A 66 18.23 10.80 -11.84
CA ALA A 66 18.57 11.29 -13.18
C ALA A 66 20.05 11.06 -13.58
N ALA A 67 20.94 10.82 -12.62
CA ALA A 67 22.36 10.54 -12.87
C ALA A 67 22.66 9.07 -13.29
N GLY A 68 21.71 8.12 -13.15
CA GLY A 68 21.89 6.68 -13.41
C GLY A 68 21.01 6.07 -14.52
N ALA A 69 20.05 6.84 -15.03
CA ALA A 69 18.95 6.37 -15.89
C ALA A 69 19.32 5.49 -17.11
N PRO A 70 20.43 5.70 -17.85
CA PRO A 70 20.69 4.92 -19.08
C PRO A 70 21.03 3.45 -18.82
N LEU A 71 21.64 3.13 -17.67
CA LEU A 71 22.03 1.76 -17.32
C LEU A 71 20.90 1.02 -16.61
N GLU A 72 20.17 1.71 -15.73
CA GLU A 72 19.01 1.16 -15.02
C GLU A 72 17.88 0.80 -15.99
N ALA A 73 17.62 1.65 -17.01
CA ALA A 73 16.65 1.35 -18.06
C ALA A 73 17.01 0.08 -18.85
N ARG A 74 18.31 -0.20 -19.06
CA ARG A 74 18.77 -1.41 -19.74
C ARG A 74 18.74 -2.66 -18.85
N ALA A 75 18.82 -2.48 -17.54
CA ALA A 75 18.75 -3.55 -16.55
C ALA A 75 17.32 -3.89 -16.13
N CYS A 76 16.32 -3.09 -16.51
CA CYS A 76 14.91 -3.33 -16.17
C CYS A 76 14.49 -4.76 -16.55
N GLY A 77 13.92 -5.50 -15.59
CA GLY A 77 13.58 -6.92 -15.73
C GLY A 77 14.68 -7.90 -15.29
N SER A 78 15.91 -7.44 -15.05
CA SER A 78 16.96 -8.26 -14.43
C SER A 78 16.78 -8.28 -12.91
N VAL A 79 16.09 -9.31 -12.42
CA VAL A 79 15.80 -9.50 -10.99
C VAL A 79 17.11 -9.70 -10.22
N ALA A 80 17.39 -8.81 -9.27
CA ALA A 80 18.54 -8.93 -8.37
C ALA A 80 18.09 -8.69 -6.92
N VAL A 81 18.16 -9.75 -6.10
CA VAL A 81 17.72 -9.72 -4.70
C VAL A 81 18.89 -9.47 -3.76
N SER A 82 18.67 -8.63 -2.74
CA SER A 82 19.61 -8.39 -1.64
C SER A 82 18.87 -8.49 -0.32
N CYS A 83 19.42 -9.26 0.62
CA CYS A 83 18.81 -9.54 1.91
C CYS A 83 19.49 -8.77 3.04
N PHE A 84 18.73 -8.33 4.03
CA PHE A 84 19.23 -7.52 5.15
C PHE A 84 18.87 -8.12 6.50
N GLY A 85 19.75 -7.91 7.49
CA GLY A 85 19.54 -8.32 8.89
C GLY A 85 18.82 -7.28 9.76
N SER A 86 18.54 -6.10 9.21
CA SER A 86 17.81 -5.00 9.87
C SER A 86 16.39 -4.87 9.33
N ASN A 87 15.49 -4.21 10.06
CA ASN A 87 14.14 -3.85 9.59
C ASN A 87 13.31 -5.09 9.19
N LEU A 88 13.53 -6.15 9.95
CA LEU A 88 12.97 -7.46 9.72
C LEU A 88 11.46 -7.46 9.97
N ALA A 89 10.66 -7.79 8.97
CA ALA A 89 9.23 -8.10 9.14
C ALA A 89 9.02 -9.55 9.53
N ASP A 90 7.87 -9.84 10.14
CA ASP A 90 7.41 -11.23 10.31
C ASP A 90 7.01 -11.82 8.94
N ALA A 91 7.53 -12.99 8.61
CA ALA A 91 7.32 -13.61 7.31
C ALA A 91 5.86 -14.00 7.06
N THR A 92 5.10 -14.32 8.11
CA THR A 92 3.66 -14.60 8.01
C THR A 92 2.90 -13.35 7.62
N ASN A 93 3.21 -12.21 8.24
CA ASN A 93 2.61 -10.92 7.86
C ASN A 93 2.95 -10.55 6.40
N CYS A 94 4.17 -10.83 5.94
CA CYS A 94 4.53 -10.62 4.54
C CYS A 94 3.81 -11.54 3.57
N ALA A 95 3.67 -12.83 3.90
CA ALA A 95 2.89 -13.76 3.10
C ALA A 95 1.40 -13.36 3.05
N ASN A 96 0.86 -12.84 4.15
CA ASN A 96 -0.50 -12.31 4.22
C ASN A 96 -0.66 -11.06 3.36
N LEU A 97 0.30 -10.14 3.38
CA LEU A 97 0.29 -8.93 2.54
C LEU A 97 0.29 -9.31 1.05
N ILE A 98 1.19 -10.20 0.63
CA ILE A 98 1.25 -10.69 -0.74
C ILE A 98 -0.06 -11.39 -1.14
N SER A 99 -0.66 -12.15 -0.22
CA SER A 99 -1.95 -12.80 -0.46
C SER A 99 -3.09 -11.79 -0.60
N ALA A 100 -3.05 -10.68 0.15
CA ALA A 100 -4.02 -9.60 0.05
C ALA A 100 -3.92 -8.88 -1.30
N LEU A 101 -2.71 -8.54 -1.74
CA LEU A 101 -2.46 -7.92 -3.04
C LEU A 101 -2.87 -8.84 -4.21
N ARG A 102 -2.81 -10.17 -4.03
CA ARG A 102 -3.24 -11.14 -5.04
C ARG A 102 -4.77 -11.27 -5.16
N ARG A 103 -5.56 -10.83 -4.17
CA ARG A 103 -7.02 -11.00 -4.19
C ARG A 103 -7.73 -10.13 -5.21
N ASP A 104 -7.22 -8.91 -5.43
CA ASP A 104 -7.77 -7.97 -6.40
C ASP A 104 -6.65 -7.41 -7.28
N PRO A 105 -6.02 -8.26 -8.12
CA PRO A 105 -4.79 -7.91 -8.81
C PRO A 105 -4.97 -6.80 -9.83
N PHE A 106 -6.21 -6.56 -10.30
CA PHE A 106 -6.57 -5.52 -11.27
C PHE A 106 -7.10 -4.24 -10.60
N ARG A 107 -7.13 -4.16 -9.26
CA ARG A 107 -7.51 -2.93 -8.57
C ARG A 107 -6.48 -1.85 -8.87
N GLN A 108 -6.95 -0.82 -9.58
CA GLN A 108 -6.16 0.38 -9.81
C GLN A 108 -5.86 1.09 -8.49
N LEU A 109 -4.59 1.47 -8.35
CA LEU A 109 -4.08 2.23 -7.23
C LEU A 109 -4.11 3.72 -7.58
N SER A 110 -5.07 4.42 -6.99
CA SER A 110 -5.18 5.88 -7.09
C SER A 110 -4.06 6.57 -6.31
N GLN A 111 -3.74 7.82 -6.69
CA GLN A 111 -2.81 8.70 -5.95
C GLN A 111 -1.35 8.21 -5.88
N SER A 112 -0.94 7.35 -6.82
CA SER A 112 0.45 6.92 -7.01
C SER A 112 1.15 6.57 -5.69
N PRO A 113 0.71 5.50 -4.99
CA PRO A 113 1.32 5.10 -3.74
C PRO A 113 2.85 4.88 -3.88
N ARG A 114 3.50 4.77 -2.73
CA ARG A 114 4.93 4.48 -2.56
C ARG A 114 5.16 3.26 -1.67
N ALA A 115 4.17 2.91 -0.86
CA ALA A 115 4.17 1.72 -0.05
C ALA A 115 2.77 1.25 0.29
N VAL A 116 2.68 -0.03 0.64
CA VAL A 116 1.53 -0.65 1.27
C VAL A 116 2.03 -1.52 2.41
N CYS A 117 1.39 -1.40 3.57
CA CYS A 117 1.70 -2.21 4.73
C CYS A 117 0.48 -3.00 5.20
N LEU A 118 0.73 -4.23 5.64
CA LEU A 118 -0.24 -5.04 6.38
C LEU A 118 0.17 -5.09 7.85
N GLY A 119 -0.69 -4.57 8.71
CA GLY A 119 -0.57 -4.67 10.16
C GLY A 119 -1.41 -5.83 10.71
N GLN A 120 -0.80 -6.71 11.50
CA GLN A 120 -1.47 -7.80 12.21
C GLN A 120 -0.71 -8.17 13.50
N GLY A 121 -1.43 -8.27 14.62
CA GLY A 121 -0.88 -8.81 15.88
C GLY A 121 0.28 -8.00 16.50
N GLY A 122 0.36 -6.69 16.21
CA GLY A 122 1.45 -5.82 16.69
C GLY A 122 2.73 -5.88 15.83
N GLY A 123 2.73 -6.68 14.76
CA GLY A 123 3.75 -6.65 13.71
C GLY A 123 3.22 -6.04 12.41
N GLU A 124 4.14 -5.60 11.55
CA GLU A 124 3.82 -5.04 10.25
C GLU A 124 4.77 -5.62 9.20
N CYS A 125 4.26 -5.87 8.00
CA CYS A 125 5.07 -6.06 6.81
C CYS A 125 4.66 -5.07 5.75
N CYS A 126 5.62 -4.50 5.04
CA CYS A 126 5.44 -3.47 4.06
C CYS A 126 6.14 -3.83 2.76
N VAL A 127 5.45 -3.60 1.64
CA VAL A 127 6.03 -3.48 0.32
C VAL A 127 6.17 -2.00 0.02
N SER A 128 7.37 -1.55 -0.30
CA SER A 128 7.67 -0.17 -0.70
C SER A 128 8.53 -0.18 -1.95
N TRP A 129 8.54 0.89 -2.74
CA TRP A 129 9.36 0.97 -3.95
C TRP A 129 10.20 2.25 -3.96
N SER A 130 11.05 2.49 -4.96
CA SER A 130 12.02 3.61 -4.95
C SER A 130 11.52 4.96 -5.50
N LYS A 131 10.47 4.98 -6.34
CA LYS A 131 9.85 6.22 -6.85
C LYS A 131 8.34 6.12 -7.06
N ALA A 132 7.61 7.24 -7.09
CA ALA A 132 6.18 7.23 -7.41
C ALA A 132 5.95 6.68 -8.83
N VAL A 133 4.97 5.79 -8.98
CA VAL A 133 4.56 5.25 -10.29
C VAL A 133 3.05 5.37 -10.40
N SER A 134 2.58 5.98 -11.49
CA SER A 134 1.16 6.17 -11.77
C SER A 134 0.56 4.97 -12.49
N GLY A 135 -0.73 4.72 -12.27
CA GLY A 135 -1.47 3.69 -12.99
C GLY A 135 -1.11 2.26 -12.56
N LEU A 136 -0.54 2.11 -11.36
CA LEU A 136 -0.26 0.80 -10.79
C LEU A 136 -1.56 0.04 -10.52
N GLU A 137 -1.51 -1.27 -10.71
CA GLU A 137 -2.49 -2.22 -10.20
C GLU A 137 -1.88 -2.99 -9.03
N GLN A 138 -2.69 -3.54 -8.11
CA GLN A 138 -2.16 -4.31 -6.98
C GLN A 138 -1.27 -5.48 -7.41
N GLY A 139 -1.59 -6.10 -8.54
CA GLY A 139 -0.82 -7.21 -9.10
C GLY A 139 0.62 -6.83 -9.47
N ASP A 140 0.88 -5.57 -9.81
CA ASP A 140 2.22 -5.09 -10.16
C ASP A 140 3.20 -5.23 -8.99
N LEU A 141 2.70 -5.08 -7.76
CA LEU A 141 3.48 -5.10 -6.51
C LEU A 141 3.84 -6.51 -6.03
N LEU A 142 3.47 -7.56 -6.77
CA LEU A 142 3.67 -8.94 -6.33
C LEU A 142 5.08 -9.45 -6.64
N ASN A 143 5.65 -9.05 -7.78
CA ASN A 143 6.85 -9.72 -8.30
C ASN A 143 8.07 -9.43 -7.41
N GLY A 144 8.38 -8.16 -7.13
CA GLY A 144 9.54 -7.79 -6.32
C GLY A 144 9.49 -8.38 -4.91
N ALA A 145 8.34 -8.28 -4.26
CA ALA A 145 8.08 -8.73 -2.90
C ALA A 145 8.17 -10.25 -2.76
N ASN A 146 7.67 -11.00 -3.75
CA ASN A 146 7.79 -12.47 -3.75
C ASN A 146 9.24 -12.92 -3.84
N PHE A 147 10.07 -12.25 -4.67
CA PHE A 147 11.50 -12.58 -4.76
C PHE A 147 12.21 -12.35 -3.42
N VAL A 148 11.96 -11.22 -2.74
CA VAL A 148 12.53 -10.99 -1.41
C VAL A 148 12.03 -12.03 -0.40
N LEU A 149 10.73 -12.33 -0.38
CA LEU A 149 10.19 -13.32 0.55
C LEU A 149 10.81 -14.70 0.35
N GLN A 150 11.06 -15.12 -0.89
CA GLN A 150 11.62 -16.43 -1.20
C GLN A 150 13.12 -16.51 -0.90
N ASP A 151 13.89 -15.51 -1.34
CA ASP A 151 15.36 -15.58 -1.30
C ASP A 151 15.95 -15.16 0.05
N CYS A 152 15.25 -14.28 0.77
CA CYS A 152 15.72 -13.72 2.04
C CYS A 152 15.18 -14.42 3.27
N LEU A 153 14.21 -15.32 3.13
CA LEU A 153 13.74 -16.18 4.21
C LEU A 153 14.72 -17.34 4.42
N LYS A 154 15.85 -17.07 5.06
CA LYS A 154 16.86 -18.09 5.39
C LYS A 154 16.70 -18.55 6.85
N SER A 155 16.21 -19.79 7.03
CA SER A 155 16.14 -20.53 8.30
C SER A 155 15.47 -19.84 9.51
N GLY A 156 14.61 -18.84 9.27
CA GLY A 156 13.87 -18.12 10.31
C GLY A 156 12.50 -17.64 9.83
N ASN A 157 11.73 -17.01 10.71
CA ASN A 157 10.40 -16.45 10.39
C ASN A 157 10.43 -14.93 10.15
N ARG A 158 11.58 -14.38 9.76
CA ARG A 158 11.74 -12.94 9.56
C ARG A 158 12.43 -12.63 8.24
N VAL A 159 12.01 -11.55 7.60
CA VAL A 159 12.48 -11.17 6.28
C VAL A 159 12.73 -9.67 6.16
N SER A 160 13.83 -9.30 5.52
CA SER A 160 14.04 -7.97 4.98
C SER A 160 14.93 -8.05 3.76
N GLY A 161 14.63 -7.26 2.74
CA GLY A 161 15.42 -7.21 1.53
C GLY A 161 14.85 -6.26 0.49
N LEU A 162 15.56 -6.20 -0.63
CA LEU A 162 15.13 -5.47 -1.81
C LEU A 162 15.34 -6.31 -3.07
N THR A 163 14.54 -6.02 -4.07
CA THR A 163 14.68 -6.50 -5.44
C THR A 163 14.91 -5.29 -6.32
N ARG A 164 16.04 -5.25 -7.03
CA ARG A 164 16.35 -4.19 -8.00
C ARG A 164 15.78 -4.52 -9.36
N ASN A 165 15.65 -3.46 -10.17
CA ASN A 165 15.23 -3.50 -11.56
C ASN A 165 13.84 -4.11 -11.79
N VAL A 166 12.94 -3.96 -10.82
CA VAL A 166 11.55 -4.38 -10.95
C VAL A 166 10.86 -3.45 -11.94
N GLN A 167 10.19 -4.03 -12.93
CA GLN A 167 9.37 -3.26 -13.85
C GLN A 167 8.00 -3.06 -13.24
N LEU A 168 7.69 -1.81 -12.88
CA LEU A 168 6.35 -1.38 -12.51
C LEU A 168 5.84 -0.45 -13.61
N GLN A 169 4.86 -0.92 -14.39
CA GLN A 169 4.37 -0.22 -15.58
C GLN A 169 5.53 0.15 -16.53
N SER A 170 5.67 1.44 -16.89
CA SER A 170 6.75 1.96 -17.73
C SER A 170 8.01 2.35 -16.95
N SER A 171 8.06 2.08 -15.64
CA SER A 171 9.13 2.51 -14.75
C SER A 171 9.95 1.33 -14.21
N CYS A 172 11.27 1.52 -14.18
CA CYS A 172 12.19 0.64 -13.47
C CYS A 172 12.36 1.12 -12.03
N VAL A 173 12.09 0.28 -11.05
CA VAL A 173 12.17 0.62 -9.62
C VAL A 173 12.98 -0.41 -8.85
N THR A 174 13.40 -0.04 -7.65
CA THR A 174 13.68 -1.01 -6.59
C THR A 174 12.41 -1.22 -5.79
N GLU A 175 12.11 -2.47 -5.42
CA GLU A 175 11.02 -2.85 -4.52
C GLU A 175 11.60 -3.48 -3.26
N CYS A 176 11.07 -3.16 -2.09
CA CYS A 176 11.58 -3.54 -0.78
C CYS A 176 10.49 -4.20 0.04
N LEU A 177 10.87 -5.27 0.75
CA LEU A 177 10.02 -5.95 1.73
C LEU A 177 10.66 -5.80 3.11
N SER A 178 9.97 -5.16 4.05
CA SER A 178 10.50 -4.89 5.40
C SER A 178 9.37 -4.61 6.40
N ASN A 179 9.71 -4.28 7.65
CA ASN A 179 8.73 -3.82 8.65
C ASN A 179 8.46 -2.31 8.62
N ARG A 180 8.80 -1.62 7.53
CA ARG A 180 8.60 -0.17 7.40
C ARG A 180 8.10 0.24 6.01
N PRO A 181 7.24 1.27 5.92
CA PRO A 181 6.75 1.81 4.65
C PRO A 181 7.82 2.54 3.85
N ASP A 182 8.92 2.94 4.48
CA ASP A 182 10.03 3.68 3.87
C ASP A 182 11.21 2.81 3.43
N GLY A 183 11.06 1.48 3.40
CA GLY A 183 12.18 0.54 3.24
C GLY A 183 13.04 0.70 1.97
N CYS A 184 12.54 1.40 0.95
CA CYS A 184 13.22 1.71 -0.31
C CYS A 184 13.72 3.16 -0.44
N SER A 185 13.68 3.94 0.65
CA SER A 185 14.13 5.35 0.69
C SER A 185 15.61 5.49 1.04
#